data_AF-A0A947C7S9-F1
#
_entry.id   AF-A0A947C7S9-F1
#
_cell.length_a   1.000
_cell.length_b   1.000
_cell.length_c   1.000
_cell.angle_alpha   90.00
_cell.angle_beta   90.00
_cell.angle_gamma   90.00
#
_symmetry.space_group_name_H-M   'P 1'
#
loop_
_entity.id
_entity.type
_entity.pdbx_description
1 polymer ?
#
loop_
_entity_poly.entity_id
_entity_poly.type
_entity_poly.pdbx_seq_one_letter_code
_entity_poly.pdbx_strand_id
1 'polypeptide(L)'
;EGRVDGLFPEHRLVRRFTKAGRKGELAAWIEHLGLQAATGATRPTHLVLRGENQRASVVSFAPVEQPRYLLDALLAIYRECLETPVPLLETASRMFADKYRPEDPGKALKTANDELKRLRDRDARLGYVFGSFDPFADARWAEAFERAALAVYGPLLAHRSEG
;
A
#
# COMPACT_ATOMS: atom_id res chain seq x y z
N GLU A 1 -3.05 -22.04 -2.91
CA GLU A 1 -4.16 -22.23 -1.94
C GLU A 1 -3.92 -21.33 -0.73
N GLY A 2 -4.96 -20.73 -0.15
CA GLY A 2 -4.83 -19.78 0.96
C GLY A 2 -6.08 -19.74 1.84
N ARG A 3 -5.93 -19.41 3.11
CA ARG A 3 -7.02 -19.35 4.11
C ARG A 3 -7.22 -17.92 4.59
N VAL A 4 -8.48 -17.46 4.61
CA VAL A 4 -8.87 -16.16 5.17
C VAL A 4 -9.56 -16.38 6.51
N ASP A 5 -8.97 -15.86 7.58
CA ASP A 5 -9.49 -15.96 8.95
C ASP A 5 -10.31 -14.73 9.37
N GLY A 6 -11.02 -14.85 10.50
CA GLY A 6 -11.70 -13.75 11.18
C GLY A 6 -13.03 -13.33 10.53
N LEU A 7 -13.72 -14.27 9.89
CA LEU A 7 -15.00 -14.03 9.23
C LEU A 7 -16.15 -14.06 10.24
N PHE A 8 -16.89 -12.95 10.32
CA PHE A 8 -18.17 -12.83 11.00
C PHE A 8 -19.27 -12.58 9.95
N PRO A 9 -20.57 -12.70 10.30
CA PRO A 9 -21.66 -12.56 9.33
C PRO A 9 -21.62 -11.25 8.53
N GLU A 10 -21.34 -10.12 9.22
CA GLU A 10 -21.41 -8.79 8.62
C GLU A 10 -20.04 -8.17 8.32
N HIS A 11 -18.97 -8.66 8.94
CA HIS A 11 -17.65 -8.05 8.84
C HIS A 11 -16.54 -9.07 8.95
N ARG A 12 -15.33 -8.67 8.57
CA ARG A 12 -14.10 -9.41 8.84
C ARG A 12 -13.29 -8.67 9.91
N LEU A 13 -12.82 -9.38 10.93
CA LEU A 13 -11.92 -8.83 11.95
C LEU A 13 -10.55 -9.47 11.85
N VAL A 14 -9.52 -8.66 11.61
CA VAL A 14 -8.12 -9.08 11.52
C VAL A 14 -7.33 -8.40 12.62
N ARG A 15 -6.41 -9.13 13.26
CA ARG A 15 -5.50 -8.58 14.28
C ARG A 15 -4.06 -8.74 13.79
N ARG A 16 -3.27 -7.67 13.85
CA ARG A 16 -1.84 -7.68 13.53
C ARG A 16 -1.09 -6.82 14.54
N PHE A 17 0.02 -7.33 15.09
CA PHE A 17 0.83 -6.59 16.06
C PHE A 17 1.84 -5.67 15.36
N THR A 18 1.34 -4.74 14.55
CA THR A 18 2.14 -3.73 13.82
C THR A 18 1.45 -2.37 13.87
N LYS A 19 2.18 -1.30 13.57
CA LYS A 19 1.61 0.05 13.44
C LYS A 19 0.88 0.20 12.09
N ALA A 20 -0.06 1.13 12.02
CA ALA A 20 -0.68 1.56 10.77
C ALA A 20 0.35 2.02 9.73
N GLY A 21 -0.01 1.88 8.45
CA GLY A 21 0.79 2.28 7.30
C GLY A 21 2.01 1.42 7.01
N ARG A 22 2.08 0.21 7.58
CA ARG A 22 3.14 -0.78 7.33
C ARG A 22 2.64 -1.92 6.45
N LYS A 23 3.52 -2.87 6.09
CA LYS A 23 3.21 -4.10 5.30
C LYS A 23 1.92 -4.79 5.72
N GLY A 24 1.62 -4.81 7.02
CA GLY A 24 0.41 -5.46 7.55
C GLY A 24 -0.89 -4.85 7.03
N GLU A 25 -0.92 -3.55 6.76
CA GLU A 25 -2.09 -2.86 6.19
C GLU A 25 -2.31 -3.25 4.72
N LEU A 26 -1.25 -3.24 3.91
CA LEU A 26 -1.32 -3.66 2.50
C LEU A 26 -1.69 -5.15 2.37
N ALA A 27 -1.14 -6.00 3.24
CA ALA A 27 -1.50 -7.42 3.26
C ALA A 27 -2.99 -7.61 3.59
N ALA A 28 -3.51 -6.91 4.61
CA ALA A 28 -4.92 -6.97 4.97
C ALA A 28 -5.83 -6.44 3.85
N TRP A 29 -5.38 -5.43 3.09
CA TRP A 29 -6.07 -4.91 1.91
C TRP A 29 -6.15 -5.96 0.78
N ILE A 30 -5.03 -6.62 0.45
CA ILE A 30 -5.01 -7.69 -0.57
C ILE A 30 -5.93 -8.85 -0.15
N GLU A 31 -5.89 -9.25 1.12
CA GLU A 31 -6.79 -10.29 1.65
C GLU A 31 -8.27 -9.85 1.59
N HIS A 32 -8.57 -8.56 1.82
CA HIS A 32 -9.91 -8.00 1.69
C HIS A 32 -10.41 -8.08 0.24
N LEU A 33 -9.58 -7.67 -0.73
CA LEU A 33 -9.89 -7.81 -2.17
C LEU A 33 -10.10 -9.27 -2.56
N GLY A 34 -9.19 -10.17 -2.15
CA GLY A 34 -9.27 -11.59 -2.45
C GLY A 34 -10.54 -12.23 -1.90
N LEU A 35 -10.94 -11.90 -0.66
CA LEU A 35 -12.17 -12.39 -0.06
C LEU A 35 -13.41 -11.97 -0.86
N GLN A 36 -13.52 -10.70 -1.22
CA GLN A 36 -14.68 -10.20 -1.96
C GLN A 36 -14.70 -10.74 -3.41
N ALA A 37 -13.54 -10.81 -4.06
CA ALA A 37 -13.39 -11.38 -5.39
C ALA A 37 -13.80 -12.87 -5.46
N ALA A 38 -13.48 -13.65 -4.43
CA ALA A 38 -13.77 -15.07 -4.35
C ALA A 38 -15.22 -15.37 -3.95
N THR A 39 -15.81 -14.58 -3.05
CA THR A 39 -17.12 -14.87 -2.45
C THR A 39 -18.27 -14.01 -2.99
N GLY A 40 -17.96 -12.89 -3.64
CA GLY A 40 -18.94 -11.87 -4.02
C GLY A 40 -19.54 -11.10 -2.83
N ALA A 41 -19.12 -11.39 -1.60
CA ALA A 41 -19.71 -10.78 -0.41
C ALA A 41 -19.14 -9.38 -0.17
N THR A 42 -20.01 -8.38 -0.14
CA THR A 42 -19.69 -7.00 0.20
C THR A 42 -19.66 -6.82 1.71
N ARG A 43 -18.48 -7.00 2.33
CA ARG A 43 -18.31 -6.83 3.78
C ARG A 43 -17.09 -5.98 4.13
N PRO A 44 -17.18 -5.09 5.12
CA PRO A 44 -16.02 -4.35 5.61
C PRO A 44 -15.01 -5.29 6.28
N THR A 45 -13.74 -4.89 6.23
CA THR A 45 -12.68 -5.51 7.03
C THR A 45 -12.17 -4.51 8.05
N HIS A 46 -12.16 -4.89 9.33
CA HIS A 46 -11.55 -4.13 10.42
C HIS A 46 -10.22 -4.76 10.80
N LEU A 47 -9.16 -3.97 10.73
CA LEU A 47 -7.79 -4.34 11.07
C LEU A 47 -7.42 -3.66 12.40
N VAL A 48 -7.31 -4.47 13.44
CA VAL A 48 -6.86 -4.04 14.77
C VAL A 48 -5.33 -4.11 14.81
N LEU A 49 -4.74 -2.95 15.07
CA LEU A 49 -3.30 -2.69 15.05
C LEU A 49 -2.80 -2.26 16.42
N ARG A 50 -1.47 -2.30 16.57
CA ARG A 50 -0.80 -1.70 17.73
C ARG A 50 -0.94 -0.18 17.62
N GLY A 51 -1.74 0.42 18.50
CA GLY A 51 -1.81 1.88 18.67
C GLY A 51 -0.83 2.38 19.73
N GLU A 52 -1.08 3.61 20.17
CA GLU A 52 -0.26 4.32 21.17
C GLU A 52 -0.96 4.35 22.53
N ASN A 53 -0.20 4.57 23.61
CA ASN A 53 -0.73 4.74 24.97
C ASN A 53 -1.70 3.62 25.41
N GLN A 54 -1.33 2.36 25.13
CA GLN A 54 -2.14 1.16 25.42
C GLN A 54 -3.50 1.09 24.71
N ARG A 55 -3.79 1.96 23.75
CA ARG A 55 -4.99 1.87 22.90
C ARG A 55 -4.65 1.15 21.61
N ALA A 56 -5.57 0.31 21.13
CA ALA A 56 -5.48 -0.25 19.79
C ALA A 56 -5.82 0.84 18.76
N SER A 57 -5.19 0.79 17.59
CA SER A 57 -5.60 1.56 16.41
C SER A 57 -6.45 0.65 15.53
N VAL A 58 -7.52 1.18 14.95
CA VAL A 58 -8.39 0.41 14.05
C VAL A 58 -8.39 1.06 12.68
N VAL A 59 -7.94 0.30 11.69
CA VAL A 59 -8.07 0.65 10.28
C VAL A 59 -9.21 -0.16 9.69
N SER A 60 -10.11 0.47 8.95
CA SER A 60 -11.21 -0.22 8.28
C SER A 60 -11.12 -0.07 6.77
N PHE A 61 -11.46 -1.13 6.05
CA PHE A 61 -11.66 -1.12 4.60
C PHE A 61 -13.14 -1.28 4.29
N ALA A 62 -13.71 -0.29 3.60
CA ALA A 62 -15.08 -0.35 3.10
C ALA A 62 -15.22 -1.41 1.98
N PRO A 63 -16.42 -1.96 1.75
CA PRO A 63 -16.68 -2.82 0.61
C PRO A 63 -16.25 -2.19 -0.72
N VAL A 64 -15.79 -3.03 -1.65
CA VAL A 64 -15.27 -2.61 -2.95
C VAL A 64 -16.23 -3.08 -4.03
N GLU A 65 -16.59 -2.21 -4.96
CA GLU A 65 -17.53 -2.54 -6.05
C GLU A 65 -16.92 -3.53 -7.05
N GLN A 66 -15.66 -3.32 -7.43
CA GLN A 66 -14.95 -4.16 -8.43
C GLN A 66 -13.68 -4.78 -7.83
N PRO A 67 -13.80 -5.71 -6.86
CA PRO A 67 -12.65 -6.24 -6.13
C PRO A 67 -11.71 -7.06 -7.03
N ARG A 68 -12.25 -7.75 -8.05
CA ARG A 68 -11.45 -8.51 -9.04
C ARG A 68 -10.56 -7.59 -9.87
N TYR A 69 -11.13 -6.49 -10.37
CA TYR A 69 -10.38 -5.52 -11.17
C TYR A 69 -9.20 -4.94 -10.40
N LEU A 70 -9.41 -4.54 -9.15
CA LEU A 70 -8.32 -4.02 -8.30
C LEU A 70 -7.28 -5.10 -7.96
N LEU A 71 -7.72 -6.34 -7.70
CA LEU A 71 -6.80 -7.45 -7.44
C LEU A 71 -5.95 -7.79 -8.67
N ASP A 72 -6.56 -7.80 -9.86
CA ASP A 72 -5.86 -8.05 -11.12
C ASP A 72 -4.81 -6.98 -11.40
N ALA A 73 -5.10 -5.71 -11.10
CA ALA A 73 -4.12 -4.62 -11.21
C ALA A 73 -2.91 -4.84 -10.28
N LEU A 74 -3.13 -5.28 -9.04
CA LEU A 74 -2.03 -5.62 -8.12
C LEU A 74 -1.23 -6.83 -8.60
N LEU A 75 -1.89 -7.85 -9.15
CA LEU A 75 -1.24 -9.03 -9.71
C LEU A 75 -0.44 -8.70 -10.98
N ALA A 76 -0.90 -7.76 -11.80
CA ALA A 76 -0.16 -7.29 -12.97
C ALA A 76 1.17 -6.65 -12.55
N ILE A 77 1.15 -5.77 -11.53
CA ILE A 77 2.37 -5.16 -10.97
C ILE A 77 3.29 -6.24 -10.39
N TYR A 78 2.74 -7.21 -9.66
CA TYR A 78 3.54 -8.32 -9.13
C TYR A 78 4.24 -9.11 -10.25
N ARG A 79 3.55 -9.38 -11.36
CA ARG A 79 4.13 -10.06 -12.53
C ARG A 79 5.21 -9.21 -13.19
N GLU A 80 4.99 -7.91 -13.35
CA GLU A 80 5.99 -6.96 -13.86
C GLU A 80 7.27 -7.00 -13.02
N CYS A 81 7.14 -7.00 -11.68
CA CYS A 81 8.26 -7.12 -10.74
C CYS A 81 9.10 -8.39 -10.89
N LEU A 82 8.54 -9.48 -11.44
CA LEU A 82 9.28 -10.74 -11.65
C LEU A 82 10.23 -10.65 -12.86
N GLU A 83 9.92 -9.79 -13.82
CA GLU A 83 10.70 -9.60 -15.04
C GLU A 83 11.63 -8.40 -14.92
N THR A 84 11.12 -7.28 -14.37
CA THR A 84 11.83 -6.01 -14.25
C THR A 84 11.54 -5.35 -12.91
N PRO A 85 12.53 -4.77 -12.21
CA PRO A 85 12.28 -4.06 -10.96
C PRO A 85 11.31 -2.88 -11.15
N VAL A 86 10.12 -2.97 -10.55
CA VAL A 86 9.17 -1.85 -10.48
C VAL A 86 9.58 -0.91 -9.34
N PRO A 87 9.57 0.42 -9.54
CA PRO A 87 9.90 1.40 -8.50
C PRO A 87 8.80 1.53 -7.45
N LEU A 88 8.56 0.47 -6.69
CA LEU A 88 7.66 0.44 -5.54
C LEU A 88 8.49 0.41 -4.25
N LEU A 89 8.51 1.53 -3.53
CA LEU A 89 9.29 1.72 -2.31
C LEU A 89 8.34 1.89 -1.13
N GLU A 90 8.25 0.93 -0.22
CA GLU A 90 7.21 0.85 0.83
C GLU A 90 6.63 2.18 1.34
N THR A 91 7.28 2.81 2.33
CA THR A 91 6.72 4.00 2.99
C THR A 91 6.71 5.20 2.06
N ALA A 92 7.68 5.31 1.15
CA ALA A 92 7.75 6.39 0.18
C ALA A 92 6.58 6.38 -0.81
N SER A 93 6.24 5.23 -1.40
CA SER A 93 5.10 5.05 -2.32
C SER A 93 3.77 5.28 -1.60
N ARG A 94 3.63 4.84 -0.35
CA ARG A 94 2.42 5.13 0.44
C ARG A 94 2.28 6.63 0.72
N MET A 95 3.35 7.28 1.17
CA MET A 95 3.34 8.72 1.46
C MET A 95 3.10 9.55 0.21
N PHE A 96 3.66 9.12 -0.93
CA PHE A 96 3.35 9.69 -2.23
C PHE A 96 1.86 9.66 -2.51
N ALA A 97 1.25 8.46 -2.47
CA ALA A 97 -0.17 8.30 -2.79
C ALA A 97 -1.10 9.09 -1.84
N ASP A 98 -0.75 9.21 -0.55
CA ASP A 98 -1.49 10.03 0.41
C ASP A 98 -1.46 11.53 0.06
N LYS A 99 -0.29 12.02 -0.36
CA LYS A 99 -0.04 13.44 -0.68
C LYS A 99 -0.33 13.80 -2.13
N TYR A 100 -0.56 12.82 -3.00
CA TYR A 100 -0.73 13.05 -4.43
C TYR A 100 -1.96 13.90 -4.71
N ARG A 101 -1.75 14.98 -5.46
CA ARG A 101 -2.79 15.83 -6.02
C ARG A 101 -2.45 16.06 -7.49
N PRO A 102 -3.36 15.78 -8.44
CA PRO A 102 -3.08 15.94 -9.87
C PRO A 102 -2.57 17.33 -10.27
N GLU A 103 -3.07 18.35 -9.58
CA GLU A 103 -2.71 19.76 -9.78
C GLU A 103 -1.30 20.13 -9.28
N ASP A 104 -0.70 19.34 -8.40
CA ASP A 104 0.65 19.59 -7.85
C ASP A 104 1.33 18.27 -7.41
N PRO A 105 1.75 17.43 -8.38
CA PRO A 105 2.43 16.17 -8.09
C PRO A 105 3.82 16.40 -7.46
N GLY A 106 4.42 17.58 -7.66
CA GLY A 106 5.75 17.92 -7.17
C GLY A 106 5.90 17.82 -5.65
N LYS A 107 4.87 18.21 -4.89
CA LYS A 107 4.86 18.05 -3.43
C LYS A 107 4.87 16.58 -3.00
N ALA A 108 4.13 15.73 -3.70
CA ALA A 108 4.08 14.30 -3.41
C ALA A 108 5.43 13.64 -3.75
N LEU A 109 6.01 13.96 -4.91
CA LEU A 109 7.35 13.47 -5.32
C LEU A 109 8.43 13.91 -4.33
N LYS A 110 8.42 15.17 -3.89
CA LYS A 110 9.35 15.66 -2.88
C LYS A 110 9.23 14.87 -1.56
N THR A 111 7.99 14.63 -1.12
CA THR A 111 7.72 13.83 0.09
C THR A 111 8.27 12.40 -0.04
N ALA A 112 8.09 11.78 -1.21
CA ALA A 112 8.61 10.45 -1.49
C ALA A 112 10.14 10.41 -1.52
N ASN A 113 10.78 11.41 -2.13
CA ASN A 113 12.23 11.53 -2.18
C ASN A 113 12.84 11.72 -0.78
N ASP A 114 12.24 12.59 0.04
CA ASP A 114 12.68 12.79 1.42
C ASP A 114 12.56 11.50 2.26
N GLU A 115 11.52 10.69 2.02
CA GLU A 115 11.39 9.37 2.66
C GLU A 115 12.40 8.35 2.11
N LEU A 116 12.67 8.33 0.80
CA LEU A 116 13.72 7.48 0.22
C LEU A 116 15.09 7.78 0.85
N LYS A 117 15.44 9.05 1.05
CA LYS A 117 16.69 9.43 1.73
C LYS A 117 16.77 8.80 3.14
N ARG A 118 15.70 8.91 3.94
CA ARG A 118 15.63 8.26 5.27
C ARG A 118 15.68 6.75 5.20
N LEU A 119 15.09 6.14 4.18
CA LEU A 119 15.09 4.69 3.99
C LEU A 119 16.49 4.19 3.62
N ARG A 120 17.25 4.91 2.81
CA ARG A 120 18.64 4.57 2.45
C ARG A 120 19.56 4.51 3.66
N ASP A 121 19.33 5.38 4.65
CA ASP A 121 20.09 5.35 5.91
C ASP A 121 19.78 4.10 6.76
N ARG A 122 18.64 3.44 6.51
CA ARG A 122 18.15 2.30 7.29
C ARG A 122 18.23 0.96 6.56
N ASP A 123 18.33 0.98 5.24
CA ASP A 123 18.42 -0.20 4.38
C ASP A 123 19.62 -0.09 3.43
N ALA A 124 20.68 -0.82 3.76
CA ALA A 124 21.91 -0.88 2.98
C ALA A 124 21.69 -1.35 1.53
N ARG A 125 20.62 -2.11 1.24
CA ARG A 125 20.30 -2.56 -0.13
C ARG A 125 19.89 -1.38 -1.00
N LEU A 126 19.10 -0.44 -0.45
CA LEU A 126 18.75 0.79 -1.16
C LEU A 126 19.98 1.66 -1.39
N GLY A 127 20.91 1.68 -0.42
CA GLY A 127 22.22 2.31 -0.59
C GLY A 127 23.05 1.68 -1.72
N TYR A 128 23.04 0.36 -1.86
CA TYR A 128 23.71 -0.36 -2.94
C TYR A 128 23.06 -0.12 -4.31
N VAL A 129 21.73 -0.15 -4.39
CA VAL A 129 20.98 0.03 -5.66
C VAL A 129 21.06 1.46 -6.17
N PHE A 130 20.93 2.45 -5.28
CA PHE A 130 20.81 3.87 -5.66
C PHE A 130 22.01 4.73 -5.28
N GLY A 131 23.12 4.18 -4.75
CA GLY A 131 24.23 4.91 -4.10
C GLY A 131 24.48 6.31 -4.69
N SER A 132 24.50 7.40 -3.92
CA SER A 132 24.43 8.84 -4.30
C SER A 132 23.44 9.34 -5.38
N PHE A 133 22.99 8.54 -6.35
CA PHE A 133 22.03 8.91 -7.39
C PHE A 133 20.66 9.23 -6.78
N ASP A 134 20.02 10.30 -7.28
CA ASP A 134 18.63 10.63 -6.98
C ASP A 134 17.73 10.09 -8.10
N PRO A 135 16.99 8.98 -7.87
CA PRO A 135 16.16 8.39 -8.90
C PRO A 135 14.96 9.27 -9.29
N PHE A 136 14.56 10.23 -8.46
CA PHE A 136 13.49 11.17 -8.80
C PHE A 136 13.95 12.28 -9.76
N ALA A 137 15.26 12.42 -10.01
CA ALA A 137 15.78 13.29 -11.06
C ALA A 137 15.66 12.67 -12.46
N ASP A 138 15.44 11.36 -12.57
CA ASP A 138 15.13 10.67 -13.81
C ASP A 138 13.60 10.68 -14.03
N ALA A 139 13.15 11.38 -15.07
CA ALA A 139 11.73 11.50 -15.40
C ALA A 139 11.06 10.15 -15.66
N ARG A 140 11.74 9.20 -16.32
CA ARG A 140 11.17 7.87 -16.62
C ARG A 140 10.99 7.08 -15.34
N TRP A 141 11.95 7.18 -14.43
CA TRP A 141 11.86 6.52 -13.14
C TRP A 141 10.75 7.14 -12.28
N ALA A 142 10.66 8.47 -12.24
CA ALA A 142 9.62 9.19 -11.50
C ALA A 142 8.20 8.86 -12.00
N GLU A 143 7.99 8.82 -13.31
CA GLU A 143 6.71 8.42 -13.93
C GLU A 143 6.34 6.96 -13.58
N ALA A 144 7.30 6.04 -13.66
CA ALA A 144 7.09 4.64 -13.31
C ALA A 144 6.77 4.48 -11.81
N PHE A 145 7.44 5.25 -10.95
CA PHE A 145 7.19 5.30 -9.51
C PHE A 145 5.78 5.80 -9.22
N GLU A 146 5.37 6.91 -9.82
CA GLU A 146 4.04 7.48 -9.66
C GLU A 146 2.96 6.48 -10.04
N ARG A 147 3.09 5.87 -11.23
CA ARG A 147 2.15 4.85 -11.72
C ARG A 147 2.02 3.68 -10.73
N ALA A 148 3.15 3.13 -10.28
CA ALA A 148 3.15 2.00 -9.37
C ALA A 148 2.57 2.36 -7.98
N ALA A 149 2.98 3.51 -7.43
CA ALA A 149 2.53 3.97 -6.13
C ALA A 149 1.01 4.23 -6.10
N LEU A 150 0.47 4.90 -7.12
CA LEU A 150 -0.97 5.18 -7.22
C LEU A 150 -1.78 3.91 -7.47
N ALA A 151 -1.30 3.01 -8.31
CA ALA A 151 -1.99 1.75 -8.57
C ALA A 151 -2.07 0.85 -7.31
N VAL A 152 -1.02 0.84 -6.48
CA VAL A 152 -1.00 0.02 -5.25
C VAL A 152 -1.74 0.68 -4.10
N TYR A 153 -1.45 1.95 -3.82
CA TYR A 153 -1.91 2.61 -2.60
C TYR A 153 -3.12 3.53 -2.82
N GLY A 154 -3.40 3.99 -4.03
CA GLY A 154 -4.56 4.85 -4.33
C GLY A 154 -5.88 4.19 -3.93
N PRO A 155 -6.21 2.99 -4.45
CA PRO A 155 -7.44 2.29 -4.09
C PRO A 155 -7.50 1.90 -2.61
N LEU A 156 -6.36 1.52 -2.03
CA LEU A 156 -6.27 1.22 -0.59
C LEU A 156 -6.69 2.44 0.23
N LEU A 157 -6.09 3.60 -0.04
CA LEU A 157 -6.35 4.84 0.71
C LEU A 157 -7.78 5.35 0.49
N ALA A 158 -8.34 5.18 -0.71
CA ALA A 158 -9.72 5.57 -1.02
C ALA A 158 -10.78 4.77 -0.22
N HIS A 159 -10.48 3.52 0.14
CA HIS A 159 -11.39 2.66 0.90
C HIS A 159 -11.03 2.58 2.38
N ARG A 160 -9.95 3.27 2.79
CA ARG A 160 -9.42 3.24 4.15
C ARG A 160 -10.08 4.31 5.01
N SER A 161 -10.57 3.91 6.18
CA SER A 161 -10.86 4.81 7.30
C SER A 161 -10.07 4.40 8.54
N GLU A 162 -9.87 5.36 9.45
CA GLU A 162 -9.20 5.16 10.73
C GLU A 162 -10.11 5.68 11.84
N GLY A 163 -10.25 4.91 12.92
CA GLY A 163 -11.10 5.21 14.07
C GLY A 163 -10.34 5.18 15.38
#